data_AF-A0A250JJV1-F1
#
_entry.id   AF-A0A250JJV1-F1
#
_cell.length_a   1.000
_cell.length_b   1.000
_cell.length_c   1.000
_cell.angle_alpha   90.00
_cell.angle_beta   90.00
_cell.angle_gamma   90.00
#
_symmetry.space_group_name_H-M   'P 1'
#
loop_
_entity.id
_entity.type
_entity.pdbx_description
1 polymer ?
#
loop_
_entity_poly.entity_id
_entity_poly.type
_entity_poly.pdbx_seq_one_letter_code
_entity_poly.pdbx_strand_id
1 'polypeptide(L)'
;MTPEQSPVLEFPAWLYGTTAAIRRKARAEGRWWAREYLKTGAFPLPRQMRQVSSGELLVMHSGAEFDLGRTRWWMHMFGDVFMDLNEGVPKEERQRMRDAFESFCLGTPWGALDYTVSPSPPRSAERVANRLASVLRFWDVLQGPRYAFWPGKKYTLEELMEDIYRKTLEAWCPGGPASVREHMAMTVKRMARATREDCLEAVLRLMPVLVEEDTEFKHREVLRDTDFLRERLSALPPKKFESLSSADKYTVTVQLAAWDRELGRH
;
A
#
# COMPACT_ATOMS: atom_id res chain seq x y z
N MET A 1 23.47 12.65 31.91
CA MET A 1 22.68 11.82 30.98
C MET A 1 21.71 12.73 30.27
N THR A 2 22.01 13.09 29.02
CA THR A 2 21.04 13.74 28.14
C THR A 2 19.94 12.72 27.84
N PRO A 3 18.65 13.06 28.01
CA PRO A 3 17.58 12.17 27.58
C PRO A 3 17.71 12.03 26.06
N GLU A 4 17.88 10.79 25.58
CA GLU A 4 17.75 10.48 24.16
C GLU A 4 16.37 10.98 23.73
N GLN A 5 16.34 12.03 22.91
CA GLN A 5 15.10 12.49 22.30
C GLN A 5 14.62 11.38 21.38
N SER A 6 13.55 10.69 21.79
CA SER A 6 12.86 9.76 20.91
C SER A 6 12.58 10.45 19.57
N PRO A 7 12.88 9.80 18.43
CA PRO A 7 12.73 10.44 17.13
C PRO A 7 11.30 10.93 16.94
N VAL A 8 11.17 12.23 16.65
CA VAL A 8 9.87 12.90 16.49
C VAL A 8 9.25 12.47 15.17
N LEU A 9 8.01 11.97 15.21
CA LEU A 9 7.24 11.65 14.01
C LEU A 9 6.68 12.95 13.40
N GLU A 10 7.05 13.25 12.16
CA GLU A 10 6.58 14.45 11.46
C GLU A 10 5.97 14.13 10.11
N PHE A 11 4.78 14.68 9.88
CA PHE A 11 4.02 14.49 8.65
C PHE A 11 3.81 15.84 7.93
N PRO A 12 3.54 15.84 6.61
CA PRO A 12 3.24 17.05 5.88
C PRO A 12 2.06 17.79 6.53
N ALA A 13 2.29 19.02 6.97
CA ALA A 13 1.30 19.77 7.76
C ALA A 13 -0.01 20.03 7.00
N TRP A 14 0.03 19.98 5.66
CA TRP A 14 -1.13 20.13 4.81
C TRP A 14 -2.07 18.92 4.83
N LEU A 15 -1.68 17.77 5.40
CA LEU A 15 -2.57 16.61 5.65
C LEU A 15 -3.38 16.75 6.94
N TYR A 16 -3.15 17.81 7.73
CA TYR A 16 -3.91 18.11 8.93
C TYR A 16 -4.89 19.26 8.68
N GLY A 17 -6.17 19.03 8.96
CA GLY A 17 -7.22 20.02 8.71
C GLY A 17 -8.57 19.40 8.39
N THR A 18 -9.46 20.21 7.80
CA THR A 18 -10.68 19.72 7.17
C THR A 18 -10.38 19.20 5.77
N THR A 19 -11.16 18.24 5.29
CA THR A 19 -10.96 17.63 3.95
C THR A 19 -10.92 18.67 2.82
N ALA A 20 -11.79 19.69 2.89
CA ALA A 20 -11.81 20.78 1.92
C ALA A 20 -10.52 21.62 1.91
N ALA A 21 -9.96 21.91 3.09
CA ALA A 21 -8.69 22.64 3.21
C ALA A 21 -7.52 21.80 2.68
N ILE A 22 -7.50 20.51 2.99
CA ILE A 22 -6.47 19.57 2.55
C ILE A 22 -6.47 19.46 1.03
N ARG A 23 -7.63 19.24 0.38
CA ARG A 23 -7.73 19.20 -1.09
C ARG A 23 -7.11 20.41 -1.77
N ARG A 24 -7.38 21.62 -1.26
CA ARG A 24 -6.81 22.85 -1.83
C ARG A 24 -5.28 22.89 -1.71
N LYS A 25 -4.75 22.47 -0.55
CA LYS A 25 -3.31 22.44 -0.32
C LYS A 25 -2.61 21.31 -1.11
N ALA A 26 -3.17 20.11 -1.12
CA ALA A 26 -2.66 18.97 -1.88
C ALA A 26 -2.52 19.30 -3.38
N ARG A 27 -3.53 19.97 -3.96
CA ARG A 27 -3.48 20.49 -5.33
C ARG A 27 -2.32 21.45 -5.57
N ALA A 28 -2.12 22.39 -4.65
CA ALA A 28 -1.04 23.38 -4.75
C ALA A 28 0.34 22.72 -4.62
N GLU A 29 0.49 21.76 -3.70
CA GLU A 29 1.70 20.97 -3.51
C GLU A 29 1.99 20.10 -4.73
N GLY A 30 1.01 19.38 -5.29
CA GLY A 30 1.17 18.54 -6.48
C GLY A 30 1.64 19.34 -7.70
N ARG A 31 1.03 20.51 -7.94
CA ARG A 31 1.51 21.42 -9.01
C ARG A 31 2.91 21.95 -8.77
N TRP A 32 3.29 22.20 -7.51
CA TRP A 32 4.64 22.65 -7.20
C TRP A 32 5.66 21.53 -7.39
N TRP A 33 5.41 20.34 -6.84
CA TRP A 33 6.24 19.16 -7.04
C TRP A 33 6.40 18.78 -8.51
N ALA A 34 5.36 18.92 -9.34
CA ALA A 34 5.48 18.73 -10.79
C ALA A 34 6.55 19.66 -11.40
N ARG A 35 6.54 20.95 -11.03
CA ARG A 35 7.54 21.91 -11.51
C ARG A 35 8.95 21.60 -11.02
N GLU A 36 9.08 21.23 -9.75
CA GLU A 36 10.40 20.87 -9.17
C GLU A 36 10.96 19.60 -9.81
N TYR A 37 10.11 18.59 -10.03
CA TYR A 37 10.48 17.37 -10.72
C TYR A 37 10.95 17.65 -12.15
N LEU A 38 10.21 18.44 -12.92
CA LEU A 38 10.62 18.81 -14.29
C LEU A 38 11.93 19.61 -14.32
N LYS A 39 12.22 20.37 -13.27
CA LYS A 39 13.44 21.17 -13.16
C LYS A 39 14.66 20.36 -12.70
N THR A 40 14.47 19.43 -11.77
CA THR A 40 15.58 18.80 -11.02
C THR A 40 15.66 17.29 -11.15
N GLY A 41 14.60 16.65 -11.66
CA GLY A 41 14.44 15.19 -11.66
C GLY A 41 14.11 14.59 -10.29
N ALA A 42 13.89 15.42 -9.25
CA ALA A 42 13.68 14.98 -7.88
C ALA A 42 12.50 15.71 -7.20
N PHE A 43 12.10 15.20 -6.03
CA PHE A 43 11.02 15.77 -5.23
C PHE A 43 11.57 16.38 -3.94
N PRO A 44 11.21 17.63 -3.61
CA PRO A 44 11.59 18.24 -2.35
C PRO A 44 10.69 17.76 -1.20
N LEU A 45 11.20 17.85 0.02
CA LEU A 45 10.37 17.69 1.22
C LEU A 45 9.20 18.69 1.21
N PRO A 46 8.04 18.33 1.83
CA PRO A 46 6.96 19.28 2.04
C PRO A 46 7.46 20.54 2.77
N ARG A 47 6.97 21.71 2.35
CA ARG A 47 7.43 23.00 2.90
C ARG A 47 7.17 23.19 4.39
N GLN A 48 6.17 22.48 4.91
CA GLN A 48 5.78 22.53 6.31
C GLN A 48 5.57 21.11 6.79
N MET A 49 6.33 20.75 7.81
CA MET A 49 6.18 19.52 8.57
C MET A 49 5.50 19.84 9.89
N ARG A 50 4.68 18.92 10.40
CA ARG A 50 4.01 19.04 11.68
C ARG A 50 4.21 17.74 12.45
N GLN A 51 4.60 17.87 13.71
CA GLN A 51 4.71 16.75 14.63
C GLN A 51 3.36 16.05 14.82
N VAL A 52 3.38 14.73 14.76
CA VAL A 52 2.28 13.85 15.14
C VAL A 52 2.52 13.41 16.58
N SER A 53 1.58 13.74 17.46
CA SER A 53 1.67 13.35 18.86
C SER A 53 1.25 11.89 19.04
N SER A 54 1.78 11.24 20.08
CA SER A 54 1.37 9.88 20.43
C SER A 54 -0.15 9.81 20.68
N GLY A 55 -0.79 8.78 20.16
CA GLY A 55 -2.24 8.57 20.24
C GLY A 55 -3.07 9.43 19.27
N GLU A 56 -2.49 10.37 18.52
CA GLU A 56 -3.24 11.07 17.47
C GLU A 56 -3.76 10.09 16.42
N LEU A 57 -4.97 10.36 15.93
CA LEU A 57 -5.64 9.51 14.96
C LEU A 57 -5.29 9.93 13.53
N LEU A 58 -4.71 8.99 12.78
CA LEU A 58 -4.42 9.09 11.36
C LEU A 58 -5.51 8.36 10.56
N VAL A 59 -6.24 9.08 9.71
CA VAL A 59 -7.30 8.50 8.87
C VAL A 59 -6.70 7.99 7.56
N MET A 60 -6.51 6.68 7.49
CA MET A 60 -5.80 5.97 6.42
C MET A 60 -6.68 5.58 5.24
N HIS A 61 -8.00 5.58 5.40
CA HIS A 61 -8.94 5.23 4.35
C HIS A 61 -10.17 6.15 4.39
N SER A 62 -10.70 6.51 3.22
CA SER A 62 -11.82 7.46 3.10
C SER A 62 -13.11 6.97 3.75
N GLY A 63 -13.33 5.65 3.78
CA GLY A 63 -14.47 5.03 4.44
C GLY A 63 -14.34 4.86 5.95
N ALA A 64 -13.20 5.20 6.56
CA ALA A 64 -12.98 4.94 7.99
C ALA A 64 -13.66 5.97 8.91
N GLU A 65 -13.91 7.19 8.39
CA GLU A 65 -14.47 8.30 9.16
C GLU A 65 -15.37 9.16 8.26
N PHE A 66 -16.57 9.47 8.73
CA PHE A 66 -17.60 10.17 7.96
C PHE A 66 -17.79 11.63 8.39
N ASP A 67 -17.25 12.04 9.54
CA ASP A 67 -17.27 13.43 9.99
C ASP A 67 -16.19 14.27 9.29
N LEU A 68 -16.48 14.65 8.04
CA LEU A 68 -15.56 15.40 7.17
C LEU A 68 -15.30 16.84 7.64
N GLY A 69 -16.06 17.34 8.61
CA GLY A 69 -15.93 18.68 9.18
C GLY A 69 -14.87 18.77 10.28
N ARG A 70 -14.43 17.63 10.85
CA ARG A 70 -13.41 17.63 11.89
C ARG A 70 -12.01 17.87 11.36
N THR A 71 -11.25 18.60 12.14
CA THR A 71 -9.81 18.77 11.94
C THR A 71 -9.06 17.56 12.50
N ARG A 72 -8.42 16.79 11.61
CA ARG A 72 -7.65 15.58 11.91
C ARG A 72 -6.56 15.39 10.85
N TRP A 73 -5.76 14.34 11.02
CA TRP A 73 -4.85 13.84 9.99
C TRP A 73 -5.59 12.98 8.97
N TRP A 74 -5.72 13.44 7.74
CA TRP A 74 -6.40 12.72 6.66
C TRP A 74 -5.38 12.15 5.67
N MET A 75 -4.71 11.08 6.08
CA MET A 75 -3.60 10.48 5.34
C MET A 75 -4.00 9.97 3.95
N HIS A 76 -5.18 9.39 3.81
CA HIS A 76 -5.67 8.92 2.50
C HIS A 76 -5.77 10.02 1.43
N MET A 77 -5.78 11.30 1.84
CA MET A 77 -5.80 12.44 0.92
C MET A 77 -4.42 12.78 0.37
N PHE A 78 -3.36 12.09 0.81
CA PHE A 78 -2.04 12.22 0.21
C PHE A 78 -2.08 11.85 -1.29
N GLY A 79 -2.88 10.86 -1.67
CA GLY A 79 -3.10 10.48 -3.06
C GLY A 79 -3.64 11.61 -3.95
N ASP A 80 -4.32 12.63 -3.39
CA ASP A 80 -4.81 13.77 -4.17
C ASP A 80 -3.66 14.58 -4.82
N VAL A 81 -2.48 14.58 -4.19
CA VAL A 81 -1.28 15.24 -4.75
C VAL A 81 -0.91 14.62 -6.10
N PHE A 82 -1.11 13.32 -6.24
CA PHE A 82 -0.72 12.58 -7.43
C PHE A 82 -1.55 12.95 -8.66
N MET A 83 -2.79 13.42 -8.47
CA MET A 83 -3.65 13.88 -9.57
C MET A 83 -3.03 15.10 -10.25
N ASP A 84 -2.78 16.19 -9.50
CA ASP A 84 -2.15 17.40 -10.04
C ASP A 84 -0.71 17.16 -10.50
N LEU A 85 0.02 16.25 -9.84
CA LEU A 85 1.35 15.86 -10.26
C LEU A 85 1.35 15.19 -11.65
N ASN A 86 0.40 14.28 -11.92
CA ASN A 86 0.28 13.66 -13.24
C ASN A 86 -0.18 14.65 -14.33
N GLU A 87 -1.01 15.62 -13.99
CA GLU A 87 -1.45 16.68 -14.91
C GLU A 87 -0.30 17.62 -15.28
N GLY A 88 0.57 17.93 -14.32
CA GLY A 88 1.71 18.81 -14.52
C GLY A 88 2.91 18.20 -15.25
N VAL A 89 2.92 16.90 -15.54
CA VAL A 89 4.05 16.19 -16.16
C VAL A 89 3.64 15.56 -17.51
N PRO A 90 4.44 15.74 -18.59
CA PRO A 90 4.17 15.14 -19.90
C PRO A 90 3.95 13.64 -19.82
N LYS A 91 3.06 13.10 -20.68
CA LYS A 91 2.63 11.70 -20.62
C LYS A 91 3.81 10.72 -20.71
N GLU A 92 4.81 11.09 -21.49
CA GLU A 92 6.03 10.32 -21.78
C GLU A 92 6.95 10.20 -20.56
N GLU A 93 6.90 11.19 -19.65
CA GLU A 93 7.70 11.23 -18.42
C GLU A 93 6.96 10.64 -17.21
N ARG A 94 5.65 10.37 -17.32
CA ARG A 94 4.83 9.94 -16.17
C ARG A 94 5.37 8.68 -15.51
N GLN A 95 5.82 7.68 -16.27
CA GLN A 95 6.30 6.45 -15.65
C GLN A 95 7.55 6.70 -14.80
N ARG A 96 8.55 7.41 -15.36
CA ARG A 96 9.77 7.78 -14.63
C ARG A 96 9.47 8.65 -13.42
N MET A 97 8.56 9.59 -13.57
CA MET A 97 8.08 10.45 -12.47
C MET A 97 7.47 9.64 -11.33
N ARG A 98 6.60 8.68 -11.65
CA ARG A 98 5.94 7.83 -10.65
C ARG A 98 6.92 6.99 -9.87
N ASP A 99 7.91 6.44 -10.56
CA ASP A 99 8.95 5.60 -9.94
C ASP A 99 9.85 6.44 -9.04
N ALA A 100 10.25 7.63 -9.48
CA ALA A 100 10.99 8.58 -8.66
C ALA A 100 10.17 9.07 -7.45
N PHE A 101 8.87 9.30 -7.63
CA PHE A 101 7.98 9.78 -6.58
C PHE A 101 7.76 8.74 -5.50
N GLU A 102 7.50 7.49 -5.90
CA GLU A 102 7.41 6.37 -4.97
C GLU A 102 8.74 6.20 -4.21
N SER A 103 9.88 6.20 -4.91
CA SER A 103 11.20 6.10 -4.25
C SER A 103 11.44 7.21 -3.23
N PHE A 104 11.05 8.45 -3.54
CA PHE A 104 11.11 9.57 -2.60
C PHE A 104 10.20 9.35 -1.39
N CYS A 105 8.95 8.94 -1.62
CA CYS A 105 7.97 8.72 -0.55
C CYS A 105 8.42 7.60 0.41
N LEU A 106 8.98 6.51 -0.11
CA LEU A 106 9.55 5.42 0.70
C LEU A 106 10.78 5.90 1.53
N GLY A 107 11.35 7.05 1.23
CA GLY A 107 12.35 7.70 2.08
C GLY A 107 11.78 8.34 3.35
N THR A 108 10.45 8.32 3.55
CA THR A 108 9.78 9.07 4.63
C THR A 108 8.77 8.18 5.38
N PRO A 109 8.48 8.44 6.67
CA PRO A 109 7.53 7.63 7.43
C PRO A 109 6.09 7.75 6.92
N TRP A 110 5.67 8.96 6.49
CA TRP A 110 4.33 9.18 5.95
C TRP A 110 4.14 8.52 4.58
N GLY A 111 5.16 8.58 3.71
CA GLY A 111 5.10 7.96 2.39
C GLY A 111 5.21 6.45 2.46
N ALA A 112 6.04 5.91 3.37
CA ALA A 112 6.09 4.48 3.66
C ALA A 112 4.71 3.94 4.07
N LEU A 113 4.04 4.66 4.97
CA LEU A 113 2.71 4.31 5.45
C LEU A 113 1.66 4.38 4.33
N ASP A 114 1.61 5.46 3.56
CA ASP A 114 0.66 5.64 2.45
C ASP A 114 0.77 4.52 1.41
N TYR A 115 1.99 4.25 0.93
CA TYR A 115 2.23 3.23 -0.09
C TYR A 115 2.02 1.79 0.41
N THR A 116 1.98 1.57 1.71
CA THR A 116 1.71 0.27 2.33
C THR A 116 0.21 0.10 2.60
N VAL A 117 -0.50 1.15 2.98
CA VAL A 117 -1.94 1.04 3.27
C VAL A 117 -2.80 1.16 2.00
N SER A 118 -2.40 2.01 1.06
CA SER A 118 -3.10 2.23 -0.22
C SER A 118 -2.14 2.09 -1.40
N PRO A 119 -1.55 0.89 -1.61
CA PRO A 119 -0.52 0.68 -2.61
C PRO A 119 -1.01 1.01 -4.02
N SER A 120 -0.37 1.99 -4.66
CA SER A 120 -0.56 2.27 -6.08
C SER A 120 -0.04 1.11 -6.94
N PRO A 121 -0.68 0.76 -8.07
CA PRO A 121 -0.13 -0.18 -9.03
C PRO A 121 1.20 0.32 -9.65
N PRO A 122 2.10 -0.58 -10.06
CA PRO A 122 2.00 -2.04 -9.95
C PRO A 122 2.31 -2.55 -8.54
N ARG A 123 1.77 -3.73 -8.19
CA ARG A 123 1.99 -4.41 -6.91
C ARG A 123 2.81 -5.68 -7.13
N SER A 124 3.96 -5.53 -7.78
CA SER A 124 4.89 -6.64 -7.96
C SER A 124 5.48 -7.07 -6.62
N ALA A 125 5.96 -8.32 -6.53
CA ALA A 125 6.64 -8.81 -5.33
C ALA A 125 7.77 -7.88 -4.90
N GLU A 126 8.60 -7.41 -5.84
CA GLU A 126 9.69 -6.46 -5.58
C GLU A 126 9.17 -5.12 -5.03
N ARG A 127 8.15 -4.52 -5.66
CA ARG A 127 7.61 -3.24 -5.17
C ARG A 127 6.98 -3.37 -3.79
N VAL A 128 6.20 -4.42 -3.56
CA VAL A 128 5.59 -4.67 -2.25
C VAL A 128 6.67 -4.93 -1.21
N ALA A 129 7.73 -5.68 -1.53
CA ALA A 129 8.87 -5.86 -0.65
C ALA A 129 9.51 -4.52 -0.26
N ASN A 130 9.74 -3.63 -1.23
CA ASN A 130 10.31 -2.31 -0.98
C ASN A 130 9.41 -1.43 -0.09
N ARG A 131 8.08 -1.50 -0.29
CA ARG A 131 7.09 -0.78 0.54
C ARG A 131 7.07 -1.30 1.97
N LEU A 132 6.99 -2.61 2.17
CA LEU A 132 7.03 -3.24 3.49
C LEU A 132 8.38 -2.99 4.19
N ALA A 133 9.49 -3.10 3.47
CA ALA A 133 10.82 -2.75 3.98
C ALA A 133 10.88 -1.30 4.47
N SER A 134 10.21 -0.40 3.75
CA SER A 134 10.12 1.01 4.12
C SER A 134 9.40 1.22 5.44
N VAL A 135 8.24 0.59 5.63
CA VAL A 135 7.53 0.68 6.91
C VAL A 135 8.35 0.06 8.04
N LEU A 136 9.03 -1.06 7.80
CA LEU A 136 9.92 -1.67 8.80
C LEU A 136 11.07 -0.75 9.23
N ARG A 137 11.62 0.08 8.33
CA ARG A 137 12.64 1.09 8.69
C ARG A 137 12.10 2.16 9.65
N PHE A 138 10.82 2.52 9.50
CA PHE A 138 10.16 3.53 10.32
C PHE A 138 9.26 2.93 11.41
N TRP A 139 9.39 1.62 11.68
CA TRP A 139 8.44 0.88 12.51
C TRP A 139 8.23 1.54 13.87
N ASP A 140 9.32 1.85 14.57
CA ASP A 140 9.28 2.29 15.95
C ASP A 140 8.66 3.70 16.09
N VAL A 141 8.90 4.62 15.15
CA VAL A 141 8.26 5.95 15.16
C VAL A 141 6.78 5.89 14.75
N LEU A 142 6.42 4.92 13.91
CA LEU A 142 5.03 4.69 13.49
C LEU A 142 4.20 3.98 14.57
N GLN A 143 4.77 3.58 15.71
CA GLN A 143 3.99 3.00 16.81
C GLN A 143 3.17 4.03 17.60
N GLY A 144 3.60 5.29 17.60
CA GLY A 144 2.97 6.35 18.41
C GLY A 144 1.50 6.61 18.07
N PRO A 145 1.13 6.78 16.79
CA PRO A 145 -0.25 7.11 16.41
C PRO A 145 -1.25 5.96 16.56
N ARG A 146 -2.53 6.29 16.35
CA ARG A 146 -3.61 5.33 16.07
C ARG A 146 -4.09 5.49 14.63
N TYR A 147 -4.55 4.40 14.03
CA TYR A 147 -4.93 4.38 12.62
C TYR A 147 -6.41 4.05 12.44
N ALA A 148 -7.12 4.87 11.68
CA ALA A 148 -8.48 4.58 11.23
C ALA A 148 -8.43 4.08 9.79
N PHE A 149 -8.80 2.81 9.58
CA PHE A 149 -8.81 2.16 8.27
C PHE A 149 -10.18 1.59 7.92
N TRP A 150 -10.79 0.86 8.87
CA TRP A 150 -12.19 0.45 8.79
C TRP A 150 -13.07 1.29 9.73
N PRO A 151 -14.37 1.46 9.41
CA PRO A 151 -15.30 2.18 10.27
C PRO A 151 -15.29 1.65 11.70
N GLY A 152 -15.23 2.55 12.68
CA GLY A 152 -15.42 2.23 14.10
C GLY A 152 -14.23 1.57 14.81
N LYS A 153 -13.14 1.22 14.11
CA LYS A 153 -11.94 0.64 14.74
C LYS A 153 -10.73 1.57 14.65
N LYS A 154 -9.99 1.66 15.76
CA LYS A 154 -8.73 2.40 15.88
C LYS A 154 -7.59 1.40 16.10
N TYR A 155 -6.77 1.24 15.09
CA TYR A 155 -5.71 0.25 15.03
C TYR A 155 -4.40 0.76 15.66
N THR A 156 -3.63 -0.12 16.28
CA THR A 156 -2.16 0.05 16.38
C THR A 156 -1.50 -0.18 15.02
N LEU A 157 -0.20 0.07 14.88
CA LEU A 157 0.50 -0.26 13.63
C LEU A 157 0.51 -1.76 13.38
N GLU A 158 0.76 -2.59 14.40
CA GLU A 158 0.71 -4.06 14.29
C GLU A 158 -0.65 -4.51 13.78
N GLU A 159 -1.73 -4.07 14.43
CA GLU A 159 -3.08 -4.48 14.07
C GLU A 159 -3.43 -4.06 12.64
N LEU A 160 -2.98 -2.87 12.22
CA LEU A 160 -3.22 -2.37 10.86
C LEU A 160 -2.47 -3.22 9.82
N MET A 161 -1.18 -3.49 10.06
CA MET A 161 -0.38 -4.29 9.16
C MET A 161 -0.91 -5.73 9.07
N GLU A 162 -1.36 -6.28 10.20
CA GLU A 162 -1.95 -7.61 10.26
C GLU A 162 -3.28 -7.67 9.46
N ASP A 163 -4.17 -6.70 9.66
CA ASP A 163 -5.46 -6.63 8.94
C ASP A 163 -5.28 -6.52 7.42
N ILE A 164 -4.28 -5.73 6.99
CA ILE A 164 -4.00 -5.53 5.57
C ILE A 164 -3.29 -6.74 4.98
N TYR A 165 -2.22 -7.23 5.63
CA TYR A 165 -1.24 -8.12 5.02
C TYR A 165 -1.26 -9.57 5.49
N ARG A 166 -1.95 -9.96 6.57
CA ARG A 166 -1.90 -11.33 7.14
C ARG A 166 -1.89 -12.43 6.07
N LYS A 167 -2.85 -12.38 5.13
CA LYS A 167 -2.98 -13.39 4.06
C LYS A 167 -1.81 -13.38 3.08
N THR A 168 -1.30 -12.20 2.74
CA THR A 168 -0.12 -12.04 1.90
C THR A 168 1.12 -12.58 2.63
N LEU A 169 1.27 -12.29 3.92
CA LEU A 169 2.38 -12.79 4.73
C LEU A 169 2.36 -14.33 4.78
N GLU A 170 1.22 -14.94 5.15
CA GLU A 170 1.05 -16.40 5.19
C GLU A 170 1.27 -17.07 3.82
N ALA A 171 0.83 -16.45 2.73
CA ALA A 171 1.04 -16.99 1.38
C ALA A 171 2.54 -17.09 1.02
N TRP A 172 3.33 -16.10 1.44
CA TRP A 172 4.77 -16.06 1.19
C TRP A 172 5.59 -16.86 2.20
N CYS A 173 5.17 -16.84 3.46
CA CYS A 173 5.89 -17.44 4.58
C CYS A 173 4.91 -18.19 5.50
N PRO A 174 4.41 -19.37 5.08
CA PRO A 174 3.42 -20.11 5.84
C PRO A 174 3.91 -20.45 7.25
N GLY A 175 3.08 -20.22 8.27
CA GLY A 175 3.44 -20.50 9.67
C GLY A 175 4.55 -19.59 10.18
N GLY A 176 4.61 -18.35 9.68
CA GLY A 176 5.57 -17.35 10.11
C GLY A 176 5.45 -16.99 11.61
N PRO A 177 6.35 -16.12 12.11
CA PRO A 177 6.31 -15.66 13.49
C PRO A 177 4.97 -15.06 13.89
N ALA A 178 4.62 -15.18 15.18
CA ALA A 178 3.42 -14.54 15.73
C ALA A 178 3.48 -13.00 15.67
N SER A 179 4.68 -12.42 15.67
CA SER A 179 4.89 -10.99 15.50
C SER A 179 4.77 -10.59 14.02
N VAL A 180 3.79 -9.75 13.70
CA VAL A 180 3.60 -9.21 12.34
C VAL A 180 4.84 -8.49 11.82
N ARG A 181 5.60 -7.78 12.69
CA ARG A 181 6.85 -7.11 12.32
C ARG A 181 7.89 -8.10 11.80
N GLU A 182 8.06 -9.20 12.52
CA GLU A 182 9.04 -10.25 12.18
C GLU A 182 8.61 -11.01 10.94
N HIS A 183 7.31 -11.32 10.84
CA HIS A 183 6.73 -11.96 9.67
C HIS A 183 6.94 -11.09 8.41
N MET A 184 6.62 -9.80 8.47
CA MET A 184 6.91 -8.84 7.40
C MET A 184 8.39 -8.82 7.02
N ALA A 185 9.31 -8.78 8.00
CA ALA A 185 10.75 -8.75 7.72
C ALA A 185 11.23 -10.01 6.99
N MET A 186 10.68 -11.17 7.32
CA MET A 186 10.96 -12.43 6.63
C MET A 186 10.36 -12.44 5.22
N THR A 187 9.11 -12.01 5.05
CA THR A 187 8.44 -11.91 3.75
C THR A 187 9.17 -10.97 2.81
N VAL A 188 9.63 -9.82 3.29
CA VAL A 188 10.46 -8.86 2.52
C VAL A 188 11.72 -9.53 1.97
N LYS A 189 12.47 -10.26 2.82
CA LYS A 189 13.69 -10.95 2.40
C LYS A 189 13.40 -12.00 1.33
N ARG A 190 12.27 -12.70 1.43
CA ARG A 190 11.85 -13.71 0.45
C ARG A 190 11.44 -13.07 -0.87
N MET A 191 10.55 -12.08 -0.84
CA MET A 191 10.07 -11.37 -2.02
C MET A 191 11.20 -10.69 -2.80
N ALA A 192 12.18 -10.09 -2.10
CA ALA A 192 13.31 -9.39 -2.74
C ALA A 192 14.23 -10.30 -3.57
N ARG A 193 14.15 -11.63 -3.38
CA ARG A 193 14.93 -12.63 -4.12
C ARG A 193 14.04 -13.61 -4.88
N ALA A 194 12.74 -13.32 -4.97
CA ALA A 194 11.76 -14.24 -5.49
C ALA A 194 11.97 -14.47 -6.99
N THR A 195 11.95 -15.73 -7.38
CA THR A 195 11.82 -16.12 -8.79
C THR A 195 10.36 -16.00 -9.22
N ARG A 196 10.10 -16.15 -10.53
CA ARG A 196 8.73 -16.26 -11.04
C ARG A 196 7.97 -17.42 -10.40
N GLU A 197 8.65 -18.54 -10.15
CA GLU A 197 8.07 -19.72 -9.51
C GLU A 197 7.69 -19.45 -8.05
N ASP A 198 8.55 -18.77 -7.30
CA ASP A 198 8.23 -18.36 -5.92
C ASP A 198 6.97 -17.48 -5.87
N CYS A 199 6.85 -16.55 -6.82
CA CYS A 199 5.67 -15.70 -6.94
C CYS A 199 4.42 -16.50 -7.30
N LEU A 200 4.55 -17.45 -8.23
CA LEU A 200 3.45 -18.33 -8.68
C LEU A 200 2.91 -19.13 -7.49
N GLU A 201 3.80 -19.76 -6.73
CA GLU A 201 3.46 -20.54 -5.55
C GLU A 201 2.81 -19.70 -4.45
N ALA A 202 3.28 -18.47 -4.21
CA ALA A 202 2.64 -17.57 -3.27
C ALA A 202 1.21 -17.22 -3.70
N VAL A 203 0.99 -16.90 -4.99
CA VAL A 203 -0.35 -16.60 -5.51
C VAL A 203 -1.26 -17.82 -5.46
N LEU A 204 -0.75 -19.02 -5.78
CA LEU A 204 -1.50 -20.28 -5.71
C LEU A 204 -1.92 -20.63 -4.28
N ARG A 205 -1.12 -20.30 -3.25
CA ARG A 205 -1.54 -20.46 -1.85
C ARG A 205 -2.64 -19.48 -1.45
N LEU A 206 -2.60 -18.26 -1.97
CA LEU A 206 -3.55 -17.20 -1.60
C LEU A 206 -4.92 -17.38 -2.26
N MET A 207 -4.96 -17.76 -3.53
CA MET A 207 -6.20 -17.78 -4.32
C MET A 207 -7.32 -18.62 -3.68
N PRO A 208 -7.09 -19.88 -3.27
CA PRO A 208 -8.13 -20.69 -2.62
C PRO A 208 -8.67 -20.07 -1.33
N VAL A 209 -7.79 -19.47 -0.52
CA VAL A 209 -8.18 -18.78 0.73
C VAL A 209 -9.17 -17.65 0.44
N LEU A 210 -8.94 -16.85 -0.61
CA LEU A 210 -9.83 -15.76 -0.98
C LEU A 210 -11.18 -16.27 -1.53
N VAL A 211 -11.19 -17.38 -2.26
CA VAL A 211 -12.42 -18.01 -2.79
C VAL A 211 -13.26 -18.67 -1.66
N GLU A 212 -12.62 -19.07 -0.58
CA GLU A 212 -13.29 -19.55 0.63
C GLU A 212 -14.03 -18.45 1.37
N GLU A 213 -13.40 -17.28 1.49
CA GLU A 213 -13.96 -16.14 2.21
C GLU A 213 -15.08 -15.41 1.46
N ASP A 214 -14.94 -15.30 0.14
CA ASP A 214 -15.92 -14.62 -0.70
C ASP A 214 -16.94 -15.62 -1.25
N THR A 215 -18.17 -15.53 -0.76
CA THR A 215 -19.28 -16.38 -1.19
C THR A 215 -19.96 -15.90 -2.48
N GLU A 216 -19.58 -14.75 -3.02
CA GLU A 216 -20.18 -14.19 -4.23
C GLU A 216 -19.62 -14.84 -5.52
N PHE A 217 -18.47 -15.50 -5.45
CA PHE A 217 -17.94 -16.27 -6.58
C PHE A 217 -18.89 -17.42 -6.96
N LYS A 218 -19.21 -17.54 -8.25
CA LYS A 218 -20.15 -18.54 -8.75
C LYS A 218 -19.49 -19.89 -9.04
N HIS A 219 -18.25 -19.89 -9.51
CA HIS A 219 -17.52 -21.07 -9.94
C HIS A 219 -16.44 -21.49 -8.92
N ARG A 220 -16.81 -21.55 -7.64
CA ARG A 220 -15.87 -21.73 -6.52
C ARG A 220 -15.07 -23.02 -6.59
N GLU A 221 -15.69 -24.11 -7.04
CA GLU A 221 -15.01 -25.40 -7.18
C GLU A 221 -13.85 -25.31 -8.17
N VAL A 222 -14.08 -24.68 -9.33
CA VAL A 222 -13.05 -24.46 -10.36
C VAL A 222 -11.99 -23.46 -9.89
N LEU A 223 -12.39 -22.38 -9.22
CA LEU A 223 -11.46 -21.36 -8.71
C LEU A 223 -10.63 -21.82 -7.50
N ARG A 224 -10.91 -23.00 -6.94
CA ARG A 224 -10.08 -23.64 -5.91
C ARG A 224 -9.19 -24.73 -6.47
N ASP A 225 -9.45 -25.19 -7.70
CA ASP A 225 -8.62 -26.19 -8.35
C ASP A 225 -7.23 -25.61 -8.64
N THR A 226 -6.23 -26.17 -7.96
CA THR A 226 -4.85 -25.68 -8.05
C THR A 226 -4.26 -25.89 -9.44
N ASP A 227 -4.65 -26.97 -10.14
CA ASP A 227 -4.15 -27.25 -11.49
C ASP A 227 -4.71 -26.24 -12.49
N PHE A 228 -6.03 -25.97 -12.41
CA PHE A 228 -6.67 -24.91 -13.19
C PHE A 228 -6.02 -23.54 -12.93
N LEU A 229 -5.82 -23.17 -11.67
CA LEU A 229 -5.20 -21.88 -11.30
C LEU A 229 -3.77 -21.79 -11.81
N ARG A 230 -2.98 -22.87 -11.70
CA ARG A 230 -1.59 -22.91 -12.16
C ARG A 230 -1.51 -22.75 -13.67
N GLU A 231 -2.36 -23.42 -14.43
CA GLU A 231 -2.45 -23.27 -15.88
C GLU A 231 -2.80 -21.82 -16.26
N ARG A 232 -3.85 -21.27 -15.64
CA ARG A 232 -4.31 -19.89 -15.88
C ARG A 232 -3.23 -18.86 -15.56
N LEU A 233 -2.53 -18.99 -14.44
CA LEU A 233 -1.44 -18.09 -14.04
C LEU A 233 -0.23 -18.21 -14.98
N SER A 234 0.09 -19.41 -15.44
CA SER A 234 1.20 -19.67 -16.36
C SER A 234 0.93 -19.07 -17.75
N ALA A 235 -0.31 -19.10 -18.19
CA ALA A 235 -0.76 -18.51 -19.46
C ALA A 235 -0.85 -16.97 -19.43
N LEU A 236 -0.73 -16.31 -18.26
CA LEU A 236 -0.81 -14.86 -18.18
C LEU A 236 0.39 -14.19 -18.88
N PRO A 237 0.13 -13.09 -19.64
CA PRO A 237 1.19 -12.24 -20.14
C PRO A 237 2.11 -11.76 -18.99
N PRO A 238 3.43 -11.63 -19.20
CA PRO A 238 4.38 -11.30 -18.13
C PRO A 238 3.98 -10.07 -17.29
N LYS A 239 3.55 -8.98 -17.94
CA LYS A 239 3.10 -7.76 -17.24
C LYS A 239 1.87 -7.98 -16.36
N LYS A 240 0.96 -8.86 -16.77
CA LYS A 240 -0.25 -9.17 -16.02
C LYS A 240 0.08 -10.04 -14.82
N PHE A 241 0.93 -11.05 -15.01
CA PHE A 241 1.44 -11.87 -13.91
C PHE A 241 2.22 -11.02 -12.89
N GLU A 242 3.09 -10.12 -13.36
CA GLU A 242 3.86 -9.22 -12.49
C GLU A 242 2.96 -8.42 -11.55
N SER A 243 1.80 -7.96 -12.01
CA SER A 243 0.83 -7.24 -11.17
C SER A 243 0.23 -8.07 -10.03
N LEU A 244 0.25 -9.40 -10.14
CA LEU A 244 -0.24 -10.35 -9.14
C LEU A 244 0.89 -10.93 -8.28
N SER A 245 2.14 -10.79 -8.73
CA SER A 245 3.28 -11.53 -8.21
C SER A 245 3.50 -11.37 -6.71
N SER A 246 3.08 -10.26 -6.09
CA SER A 246 3.19 -10.09 -4.64
C SER A 246 2.19 -10.91 -3.83
N ALA A 247 1.22 -11.59 -4.45
CA ALA A 247 0.06 -12.13 -3.76
C ALA A 247 -0.66 -11.06 -2.92
N ASP A 248 -0.85 -9.85 -3.47
CA ASP A 248 -1.67 -8.81 -2.86
C ASP A 248 -3.15 -9.20 -2.94
N LYS A 249 -3.84 -9.23 -1.79
CA LYS A 249 -5.22 -9.73 -1.69
C LYS A 249 -6.17 -9.04 -2.67
N TYR A 250 -6.11 -7.71 -2.76
CA TYR A 250 -7.03 -6.95 -3.60
C TYR A 250 -6.81 -7.22 -5.09
N THR A 251 -5.54 -7.27 -5.53
CA THR A 251 -5.23 -7.53 -6.94
C THR A 251 -5.58 -8.95 -7.35
N VAL A 252 -5.34 -9.93 -6.45
CA VAL A 252 -5.73 -11.33 -6.68
C VAL A 252 -7.24 -11.48 -6.70
N THR A 253 -7.99 -10.86 -5.78
CA THR A 253 -9.47 -10.87 -5.80
C THR A 253 -10.03 -10.32 -7.12
N VAL A 254 -9.49 -9.20 -7.62
CA VAL A 254 -9.92 -8.64 -8.92
C VAL A 254 -9.65 -9.62 -10.06
N GLN A 255 -8.53 -10.35 -10.03
CA GLN A 255 -8.23 -11.36 -11.04
C GLN A 255 -9.18 -12.57 -10.95
N LEU A 256 -9.46 -13.06 -9.75
CA LEU A 256 -10.43 -14.14 -9.53
C LEU A 256 -11.82 -13.75 -10.04
N ALA A 257 -12.27 -12.52 -9.77
CA ALA A 257 -13.55 -12.00 -10.28
C ALA A 257 -13.56 -11.83 -11.81
N ALA A 258 -12.41 -11.62 -12.45
CA ALA A 258 -12.33 -11.64 -13.91
C ALA A 258 -12.52 -13.07 -14.45
N TRP A 259 -11.83 -14.05 -13.87
CA TRP A 259 -11.97 -15.45 -14.28
C TRP A 259 -13.34 -16.05 -13.97
N ASP A 260 -13.95 -15.72 -12.83
CA ASP A 260 -15.32 -16.15 -12.49
C ASP A 260 -16.34 -15.70 -13.56
N ARG A 261 -16.18 -14.45 -14.04
CA ARG A 261 -17.03 -13.91 -15.11
C ARG A 261 -16.76 -14.53 -16.47
N GLU A 262 -15.52 -14.94 -16.76
CA GLU A 262 -15.17 -15.66 -17.99
C GLU A 262 -15.79 -17.05 -18.01
N LEU A 263 -15.75 -17.76 -16.87
CA LEU A 263 -16.33 -19.11 -16.74
C LEU A 263 -17.85 -19.10 -17.00
N GLY A 264 -18.56 -18.05 -16.60
CA GLY A 264 -20.01 -17.93 -16.83
C GLY A 264 -20.43 -17.45 -18.24
N ARG A 265 -19.47 -17.20 -19.15
CA ARG A 265 -19.74 -16.82 -20.55
C ARG A 265 -19.66 -18.00 -21.53
N HIS A 266 -19.26 -19.16 -21.04
CA HIS A 266 -19.20 -20.42 -21.75
C HIS A 266 -20.29 -21.36 -21.24
#